data_AF-A0A2T2YAE8-F1
#
_entry.id   AF-A0A2T2YAE8-F1
#
_cell.length_a   1.000
_cell.length_b   1.000
_cell.length_c   1.000
_cell.angle_alpha   90.00
_cell.angle_beta   90.00
_cell.angle_gamma   90.00
#
_symmetry.space_group_name_H-M   'P 1'
#
loop_
_entity.id
_entity.type
_entity.pdbx_description
1 polymer ?
#
loop_
_entity_poly.entity_id
_entity_poly.type
_entity_poly.pdbx_seq_one_letter_code
_entity_poly.pdbx_strand_id
1 'polypeptide(L)'
;MIFQNIIFDLDGTIIDSFPGIEQAYQQALLHVLPDRIVPDIKNLIGPPIHKIFALSLQLDDEVILAELVREFKIAYDTICWKNTLVYEGVINTLEQLKKRNIIYLL
;
A
#
# COMPACT_ATOMS: atom_id res chain seq x y z
N MET A 1 -13.24 -24.05 -18.08
CA MET A 1 -13.39 -22.62 -18.41
C MET A 1 -12.05 -22.13 -18.92
N ILE A 2 -11.99 -21.42 -20.05
CA ILE A 2 -10.74 -20.81 -20.55
C ILE A 2 -10.89 -19.30 -20.37
N PHE A 3 -10.03 -18.70 -19.56
CA PHE A 3 -9.98 -17.25 -19.37
C PHE A 3 -9.01 -16.66 -20.40
N GLN A 4 -9.48 -15.70 -21.21
CA GLN A 4 -8.67 -15.05 -22.24
C GLN A 4 -7.91 -13.84 -21.70
N ASN A 5 -8.51 -13.14 -20.73
CA ASN A 5 -8.01 -11.92 -20.14
C ASN A 5 -8.10 -11.99 -18.61
N ILE A 6 -7.09 -11.47 -17.92
CA ILE A 6 -7.03 -11.39 -16.45
C ILE A 6 -6.66 -9.97 -16.04
N ILE A 7 -7.34 -9.41 -15.04
CA ILE A 7 -6.96 -8.15 -14.41
C ILE A 7 -6.50 -8.47 -13.01
N PHE A 8 -5.30 -8.01 -12.66
CA PHE A 8 -4.78 -8.10 -11.30
C PHE A 8 -4.90 -6.73 -10.64
N ASP A 9 -5.23 -6.73 -9.36
CA ASP A 9 -4.87 -5.60 -8.51
C ASP A 9 -3.35 -5.62 -8.26
N LEU A 10 -2.78 -4.52 -7.79
CA LEU A 10 -1.34 -4.40 -7.55
C LEU A 10 -0.99 -4.74 -6.10
N ASP A 11 -1.42 -3.88 -5.17
CA ASP A 11 -1.11 -3.96 -3.75
C ASP A 11 -1.79 -5.16 -3.09
N GLY A 12 -1.04 -5.99 -2.37
CA GLY A 12 -1.58 -7.20 -1.74
C GLY A 12 -1.94 -8.32 -2.72
N THR A 13 -1.65 -8.16 -4.02
CA THR A 13 -1.88 -9.18 -5.06
C THR A 13 -0.60 -9.53 -5.81
N ILE A 14 0.05 -8.53 -6.43
CA ILE A 14 1.31 -8.70 -7.17
C ILE A 14 2.50 -8.39 -6.27
N ILE A 15 2.34 -7.37 -5.42
CA ILE A 15 3.36 -6.89 -4.51
C ILE A 15 2.87 -6.88 -3.06
N ASP A 16 3.77 -7.19 -2.15
CA ASP A 16 3.68 -6.82 -0.75
C ASP A 16 4.20 -5.39 -0.58
N SER A 17 3.29 -4.42 -0.62
CA SER A 17 3.58 -3.00 -0.39
C SER A 17 3.47 -2.60 1.08
N PHE A 18 3.04 -3.51 1.96
CA PHE A 18 2.82 -3.20 3.38
C PHE A 18 4.07 -2.63 4.07
N PRO A 19 5.29 -3.17 3.88
CA PRO A 19 6.48 -2.62 4.55
C PRO A 19 6.77 -1.16 4.17
N GLY A 20 6.52 -0.79 2.91
CA GLY A 20 6.68 0.59 2.44
C GLY A 20 5.60 1.52 3.00
N ILE A 21 4.34 1.06 3.00
CA ILE A 21 3.21 1.80 3.56
C ILE A 21 3.38 2.00 5.06
N GLU A 22 3.76 0.96 5.80
CA GLU A 22 3.97 1.01 7.25
C GLU A 22 5.07 2.00 7.62
N GLN A 23 6.21 1.97 6.91
CA GLN A 23 7.29 2.90 7.18
C GLN A 23 6.88 4.36 6.91
N ALA A 24 6.22 4.63 5.78
CA ALA A 24 5.75 5.97 5.45
C ALA A 24 4.68 6.47 6.44
N TYR A 25 3.79 5.58 6.87
CA TYR A 25 2.78 5.86 7.88
C TYR A 25 3.41 6.25 9.22
N GLN A 26 4.41 5.49 9.68
CA GLN A 26 5.13 5.77 10.91
C GLN A 26 5.84 7.13 10.86
N GLN A 27 6.53 7.43 9.75
CA GLN A 27 7.23 8.71 9.57
C GLN A 27 6.25 9.89 9.59
N ALA A 28 5.13 9.79 8.87
CA ALA A 28 4.10 10.83 8.87
C ALA A 28 3.50 11.04 10.26
N LEU A 29 3.17 9.95 10.96
CA LEU A 29 2.60 10.03 12.30
C LEU A 29 3.56 10.68 13.29
N LEU A 30 4.83 10.26 13.30
CA LEU A 30 5.85 10.83 14.18
C LEU A 30 6.12 12.31 13.89
N HIS A 31 5.95 12.74 12.64
CA HIS A 31 6.13 14.14 12.25
C HIS A 31 4.96 15.02 12.72
N VAL A 32 3.73 14.59 12.45
CA VAL A 32 2.53 15.42 12.68
C VAL A 32 1.99 15.29 14.12
N LEU A 33 2.07 14.09 14.70
CA LEU A 33 1.57 13.77 16.04
C LEU A 33 2.62 12.96 16.82
N PRO A 34 3.77 13.57 17.20
CA PRO A 34 4.91 12.85 17.79
C PRO A 34 4.59 12.08 19.08
N ASP A 35 3.57 12.51 19.83
CA ASP A 35 3.16 11.87 21.09
C ASP A 35 2.17 10.70 20.89
N ARG A 36 1.71 10.44 19.66
CA ARG A 36 0.78 9.33 19.37
C ARG A 36 1.53 8.01 19.29
N ILE A 37 0.95 6.99 19.93
CA ILE A 37 1.36 5.59 19.75
C ILE A 37 1.04 5.17 18.32
N VAL A 38 2.00 4.54 17.65
CA VAL A 38 1.82 3.95 16.31
C VAL A 38 0.87 2.74 16.42
N PRO A 39 -0.33 2.77 15.82
CA PRO A 39 -1.20 1.60 15.76
C PRO A 39 -0.69 0.58 14.72
N ASP A 40 -1.03 -0.70 14.93
CA ASP A 40 -0.91 -1.71 13.87
C ASP A 40 -1.99 -1.46 12.81
N ILE A 41 -1.55 -1.22 11.57
CA ILE A 41 -2.43 -0.92 10.43
C ILE A 41 -2.51 -2.07 9.42
N LYS A 42 -1.91 -3.24 9.70
CA LYS A 42 -1.77 -4.34 8.73
C LYS A 42 -3.11 -4.80 8.14
N ASN A 43 -4.13 -4.89 8.98
CA ASN A 43 -5.48 -5.30 8.56
C ASN A 43 -6.31 -4.15 7.97
N LEU A 44 -5.75 -2.95 7.88
CA LEU A 44 -6.41 -1.75 7.33
C LEU A 44 -5.91 -1.40 5.92
N ILE A 45 -4.98 -2.17 5.34
CA ILE A 45 -4.42 -1.91 4.01
C ILE A 45 -5.43 -2.24 2.90
N GLY A 46 -5.45 -1.42 1.84
CA GLY A 46 -6.35 -1.55 0.69
C GLY A 46 -7.19 -0.29 0.43
N PRO A 47 -7.85 0.31 1.44
CA PRO A 47 -8.48 1.61 1.32
C PRO A 47 -7.48 2.75 1.08
N PRO A 48 -7.96 3.92 0.61
CA PRO A 48 -7.13 5.12 0.53
C PRO A 48 -6.52 5.52 1.88
N ILE A 49 -5.26 5.98 1.88
CA ILE A 49 -4.48 6.23 3.09
C ILE A 49 -5.14 7.21 4.09
N HIS A 50 -5.92 8.19 3.63
CA HIS A 50 -6.66 9.10 4.52
C HIS A 50 -7.68 8.35 5.40
N LYS A 51 -8.32 7.29 4.86
CA LYS A 51 -9.23 6.44 5.63
C LYS A 51 -8.46 5.61 6.66
N ILE A 52 -7.27 5.14 6.29
CA ILE A 52 -6.42 4.37 7.20
C ILE A 52 -6.06 5.23 8.41
N PHE A 53 -5.55 6.47 8.20
CA PHE A 53 -5.27 7.40 9.30
C PHE A 53 -6.50 7.72 10.16
N ALA A 54 -7.65 8.02 9.54
CA ALA A 54 -8.87 8.33 10.27
C ALA A 54 -9.32 7.16 11.16
N LEU A 55 -9.32 5.94 10.61
CA LEU A 55 -9.73 4.72 11.33
C LEU A 55 -8.74 4.33 12.43
N SER A 56 -7.44 4.34 12.13
CA SER A 56 -6.40 3.86 13.05
C SER A 56 -6.17 4.83 14.22
N LEU A 57 -6.32 6.14 14.00
CA LEU A 57 -6.11 7.17 15.02
C LEU A 57 -7.40 7.60 15.71
N GLN A 58 -8.56 7.15 15.21
CA GLN A 58 -9.90 7.62 15.62
C GLN A 58 -9.98 9.14 15.54
N LEU A 59 -9.62 9.68 14.37
CA LEU A 59 -9.47 11.11 14.11
C LEU A 59 -10.43 11.52 12.98
N ASP A 60 -11.10 12.64 13.18
CA ASP A 60 -12.02 13.28 12.22
C ASP A 60 -11.59 14.70 11.81
N ASP A 61 -10.51 15.24 12.40
CA ASP A 61 -9.94 16.53 12.02
C ASP A 61 -9.34 16.48 10.61
N GLU A 62 -10.03 17.10 9.65
CA GLU A 62 -9.63 17.13 8.25
C GLU A 62 -8.30 17.82 8.00
N VAL A 63 -7.92 18.81 8.82
CA VAL A 63 -6.66 19.55 8.66
C VAL A 63 -5.49 18.65 9.03
N ILE A 64 -5.60 17.98 10.18
CA ILE A 64 -4.56 17.03 10.64
C ILE A 64 -4.48 15.83 9.70
N LEU A 65 -5.63 15.29 9.25
CA LEU A 65 -5.65 14.20 8.28
C LEU A 65 -5.00 14.59 6.95
N ALA A 66 -5.24 15.80 6.44
CA ALA A 66 -4.61 16.29 5.23
C ALA A 66 -3.08 16.40 5.38
N GLU A 67 -2.61 16.86 6.54
CA GLU A 67 -1.19 16.96 6.83
C GLU A 67 -0.52 15.57 6.94
N LEU A 68 -1.15 14.62 7.63
CA LEU A 68 -0.69 13.22 7.68
C LEU A 68 -0.57 12.60 6.29
N VAL A 69 -1.56 12.82 5.42
CA VAL A 69 -1.54 12.34 4.04
C VAL A 69 -0.42 13.00 3.24
N ARG A 70 -0.16 14.30 3.46
CA ARG A 70 0.92 15.03 2.78
C ARG A 70 2.29 14.45 3.16
N GLU A 71 2.56 14.31 4.45
CA GLU A 71 3.83 13.76 4.94
C GLU A 71 4.01 12.29 4.55
N PHE A 72 2.93 11.50 4.58
CA PHE A 72 2.95 10.12 4.09
C PHE A 72 3.41 10.05 2.64
N LYS A 73 2.83 10.89 1.74
CA LYS A 73 3.19 10.88 0.32
C LYS A 73 4.66 11.26 0.11
N ILE A 74 5.15 12.27 0.83
CA ILE A 74 6.56 12.67 0.78
C ILE A 74 7.46 11.48 1.16
N ALA A 75 7.19 10.85 2.30
CA ALA A 75 7.99 9.71 2.77
C ALA A 75 7.91 8.51 1.81
N TYR A 76 6.71 8.19 1.33
CA TYR A 76 6.46 7.07 0.44
C TYR A 76 7.19 7.24 -0.89
N ASP A 77 6.98 8.36 -1.59
CA ASP A 77 7.55 8.63 -2.91
C ASP A 77 9.08 8.82 -2.89
N THR A 78 9.64 9.23 -1.75
CA THR A 78 11.08 9.44 -1.62
C THR A 78 11.85 8.14 -1.42
N ILE A 79 11.46 7.34 -0.43
CA ILE A 79 12.27 6.19 -0.01
C ILE A 79 11.45 4.94 0.34
N CYS A 80 10.27 5.09 0.95
CA CYS A 80 9.60 3.94 1.55
C CYS A 80 9.04 2.97 0.49
N TRP A 81 8.68 3.46 -0.70
CA TRP A 81 8.20 2.59 -1.81
C TRP A 81 9.20 1.49 -2.18
N LYS A 82 10.51 1.69 -1.92
CA LYS A 82 11.57 0.72 -2.20
C LYS A 82 11.52 -0.53 -1.33
N ASN A 83 10.78 -0.49 -0.22
CA ASN A 83 10.56 -1.66 0.63
C ASN A 83 9.46 -2.59 0.10
N THR A 84 8.84 -2.24 -1.04
CA THR A 84 7.89 -3.08 -1.73
C THR A 84 8.57 -4.35 -2.24
N LEU A 85 7.94 -5.50 -2.02
CA LEU A 85 8.44 -6.80 -2.45
C LEU A 85 7.46 -7.44 -3.43
N VAL A 86 7.95 -8.13 -4.46
CA VAL A 86 7.08 -8.96 -5.31
C VAL A 86 6.79 -10.26 -4.55
N TYR A 87 5.51 -10.69 -4.52
CA TYR A 87 5.17 -11.96 -3.88
C TYR A 87 5.84 -13.15 -4.58
N GLU A 88 6.17 -14.17 -3.77
CA GLU A 88 6.77 -15.40 -4.28
C GLU A 88 5.88 -16.04 -5.36
N GLY A 89 6.50 -16.45 -6.47
CA GLY A 89 5.80 -17.13 -7.57
C GLY A 89 5.02 -16.20 -8.52
N VAL A 90 4.84 -14.91 -8.21
CA VAL A 90 4.14 -13.96 -9.10
C VAL A 90 4.85 -13.85 -10.44
N ILE A 91 6.18 -13.64 -10.46
CA ILE A 91 6.96 -13.54 -11.70
C ILE A 91 6.78 -14.79 -12.56
N ASN A 92 6.97 -15.98 -11.97
CA ASN A 92 6.80 -17.25 -12.67
C ASN A 92 5.35 -17.44 -13.19
N THR A 93 4.35 -16.98 -12.43
CA THR A 93 2.94 -17.07 -12.83
C THR A 93 2.66 -16.19 -14.05
N LEU A 94 3.09 -14.93 -14.03
CA LEU A 94 2.94 -14.00 -15.15
C LEU A 94 3.65 -14.52 -16.42
N GLU A 95 4.85 -15.09 -16.27
CA GLU A 95 5.55 -15.76 -17.38
C GLU A 95 4.78 -16.94 -17.97
N GLN A 96 4.16 -17.77 -17.13
CA GLN A 96 3.35 -18.89 -17.58
C GLN A 96 2.06 -18.44 -18.28
N LEU A 97 1.40 -17.40 -17.79
CA LEU A 97 0.23 -16.81 -18.44
C LEU A 97 0.59 -16.28 -19.83
N LYS A 98 1.72 -15.57 -19.93
CA LYS A 98 2.25 -15.07 -21.21
C LYS A 98 2.53 -16.21 -22.20
N LYS A 99 3.17 -17.31 -21.76
CA LYS A 99 3.44 -18.49 -22.60
C LYS A 99 2.16 -19.16 -23.13
N ARG A 100 1.04 -19.00 -22.42
CA ARG A 100 -0.28 -19.53 -22.81
C ARG A 100 -1.09 -18.56 -23.68
N ASN A 101 -0.52 -17.43 -24.09
CA ASN A 101 -1.21 -16.35 -24.81
C ASN A 101 -2.44 -15.80 -24.06
N ILE A 102 -2.39 -15.82 -22.72
CA ILE A 102 -3.37 -15.15 -21.88
C ILE A 102 -2.91 -13.71 -21.70
N ILE A 103 -3.79 -12.76 -21.99
CA ILE A 103 -3.53 -11.33 -21.82
C ILE A 103 -3.80 -10.96 -20.37
N TYR A 104 -2.92 -10.18 -19.75
CA TYR A 104 -3.15 -9.65 -18.41
C TYR A 104 -2.83 -8.17 -18.31
N LEU A 105 -3.59 -7.49 -17.44
CA LEU A 105 -3.38 -6.11 -17.03
C LEU A 105 -3.01 -6.09 -15.54
N LEU A 106 -2.06 -5.24 -15.20
CA LEU A 106 -1.68 -4.88 -13.82
C LEU A 106 -2.24 -3.49 -13.50
#